data_AF-A0AAD4IGE0-F1
#
_entry.id   AF-A0AAD4IGE0-F1
#
_cell.length_a   1.000
_cell.length_b   1.000
_cell.length_c   1.000
_cell.angle_alpha   90.00
_cell.angle_beta   90.00
_cell.angle_gamma   90.00
#
_symmetry.space_group_name_H-M   'P 1'
#
loop_
_entity.id
_entity.type
_entity.pdbx_description
1 polymer ?
#
loop_
_entity_poly.entity_id
_entity_poly.type
_entity_poly.pdbx_seq_one_letter_code
_entity_poly.pdbx_strand_id
1 'polypeptide(L)'
;MDPIQEAIAEIESREPGDEFSYQAIAKKYSVPRTTLMRRHKGESETYGLRKLSLHPEHEAELVRYIKTLTERRLLPTRTMVQQFAI
;
A
#
# COMPACT_ATOMS: atom_id res chain seq x y z
N MET A 1 -8.03 11.07 13.49
CA MET A 1 -6.98 11.22 12.47
C MET A 1 -5.79 10.35 12.88
N ASP A 2 -5.09 9.71 11.93
CA ASP A 2 -3.88 8.92 12.22
C ASP A 2 -2.71 9.88 12.50
N PRO A 3 -2.10 9.89 13.71
CA PRO A 3 -1.00 10.79 14.06
C PRO A 3 0.20 10.69 13.13
N ILE A 4 0.41 9.53 12.50
CA ILE A 4 1.47 9.34 11.51
C ILE A 4 1.17 10.14 10.24
N GLN A 5 -0.10 10.18 9.80
CA GLN A 5 -0.50 10.89 8.59
C GLN A 5 -0.43 12.41 8.78
N GLU A 6 -0.81 12.91 9.96
CA GLU A 6 -0.66 14.33 10.28
C GLU A 6 0.82 14.76 10.32
N ALA A 7 1.69 13.92 10.88
CA ALA A 7 3.13 14.17 10.90
C ALA A 7 3.75 14.16 9.50
N ILE A 8 3.26 13.31 8.59
CA ILE A 8 3.68 13.28 7.17
C ILE A 8 3.20 14.55 6.46
N ALA A 9 1.94 14.93 6.63
CA ALA A 9 1.38 16.14 6.03
C ALA A 9 2.13 17.40 6.47
N GLU A 10 2.56 17.49 7.74
CA GLU A 10 3.41 18.59 8.20
C GLU A 10 4.76 18.62 7.46
N ILE A 11 5.38 17.45 7.22
CA ILE A 11 6.64 17.38 6.48
C ILE A 11 6.45 17.80 5.02
N GLU A 12 5.40 17.31 4.35
CA GLU A 12 5.10 17.58 2.95
C GLU A 12 4.63 19.02 2.71
N SER A 13 4.08 19.68 3.72
CA SER A 13 3.66 21.10 3.65
C SER A 13 4.83 22.10 3.68
N ARG A 14 6.04 21.65 4.03
CA ARG A 14 7.25 22.50 4.07
C ARG A 14 7.81 22.69 2.67
N GLU A 15 8.55 23.78 2.47
CA GLU A 15 9.17 24.04 1.17
C GLU A 15 10.26 22.99 0.85
N PRO A 16 10.41 22.60 -0.43
CA PRO A 16 11.48 21.69 -0.83
C PRO A 16 12.85 22.33 -0.53
N GLY A 17 13.56 21.78 0.46
CA GLY A 17 14.86 22.30 0.90
C GLY A 17 14.86 22.86 2.32
N ASP A 18 13.70 22.99 2.97
CA ASP A 18 13.63 23.39 4.37
C ASP A 18 14.18 22.28 5.28
N GLU A 19 15.11 22.65 6.17
CA GLU A 19 15.70 21.70 7.10
C GLU A 19 14.72 21.34 8.21
N PHE A 20 14.45 20.05 8.40
CA PHE A 20 13.61 19.56 9.47
C PHE A 20 14.20 18.33 10.16
N SER A 21 13.89 18.20 11.45
CA SER A 21 14.29 17.03 12.24
C SER A 21 13.13 16.08 12.45
N TYR A 22 13.27 14.84 12.00
CA TYR A 22 12.32 13.75 12.28
C TYR A 22 12.09 13.53 13.78
N GLN A 23 13.08 13.82 14.64
CA GLN A 23 12.92 13.69 16.09
C GLN A 23 11.94 14.72 16.65
N ALA A 24 12.01 15.96 16.18
CA ALA A 24 11.13 17.04 16.65
C ALA A 24 9.68 16.76 16.27
N ILE A 25 9.45 16.37 15.02
CA ILE A 25 8.11 16.07 14.49
C ILE A 25 7.54 14.80 15.16
N ALA A 26 8.34 13.74 15.29
CA ALA A 26 7.94 12.52 15.99
C ALA A 26 7.53 12.79 17.45
N LYS A 27 8.26 13.66 18.16
CA LYS A 27 7.93 14.06 19.53
C LYS A 27 6.64 14.88 19.60
N LYS A 28 6.42 15.80 18.65
CA LYS A 28 5.20 16.63 18.57
C LYS A 28 3.94 15.78 18.43
N TYR A 29 3.99 14.76 17.57
CA TYR A 29 2.85 13.89 17.29
C TYR A 29 2.83 12.61 18.12
N SER A 30 3.76 12.44 19.08
CA SER A 30 3.91 11.24 19.91
C SER A 30 4.02 9.93 19.10
N VAL A 31 4.77 9.97 18.00
CA VAL A 31 4.91 8.88 17.03
C VAL A 31 6.34 8.33 17.09
N PRO A 32 6.57 7.02 16.89
CA PRO A 32 7.93 6.52 16.75
C PRO A 32 8.65 7.13 15.54
N ARG A 33 9.81 7.74 15.78
CA ARG A 33 10.65 8.37 14.73
C ARG A 33 10.93 7.43 13.56
N THR A 34 11.25 6.16 13.85
CA THR A 34 11.57 5.15 12.83
C THR A 34 10.39 4.86 11.92
N THR A 35 9.18 4.80 12.48
CA THR A 35 7.94 4.62 11.73
C THR A 35 7.64 5.82 10.84
N LEU A 36 7.78 7.04 11.39
CA LEU A 36 7.56 8.28 10.64
C LEU A 36 8.53 8.39 9.44
N MET A 37 9.82 8.16 9.68
CA MET A 37 10.84 8.21 8.63
C MET A 37 10.59 7.18 7.51
N ARG A 38 10.27 5.94 7.87
CA ARG A 38 10.01 4.87 6.90
C ARG A 38 8.76 5.13 6.07
N ARG A 39 7.69 5.67 6.68
CA ARG A 39 6.47 6.03 5.92
C ARG A 39 6.70 7.21 5.00
N HIS A 40 7.35 8.28 5.49
CA HIS A 40 7.63 9.48 4.68
C HIS A 40 8.55 9.17 3.48
N LYS A 41 9.56 8.32 3.65
CA LYS A 41 10.44 7.90 2.55
C LYS A 41 9.83 6.90 1.57
N GLY A 42 8.59 6.46 1.79
CA GLY A 42 7.96 5.39 1.00
C GLY A 42 8.60 3.99 1.20
N GLU A 43 9.53 3.83 2.15
CA GLU A 43 10.18 2.54 2.47
C GLU A 43 9.22 1.54 3.12
N SER A 44 8.09 2.04 3.64
CA SER A 44 6.96 1.19 3.98
C SER A 44 6.13 0.96 2.72
N GLU A 45 6.63 0.12 1.82
CA GLU A 45 5.70 -0.68 1.01
C GLU A 45 4.72 -1.30 2.00
N THR A 46 3.44 -1.04 1.81
CA THR A 46 2.42 -1.62 2.67
C THR A 46 2.72 -3.12 2.72
N TYR A 47 2.93 -3.65 3.93
CA TYR A 47 3.31 -5.05 4.11
C TYR A 47 2.33 -6.02 3.40
N GLY A 48 1.12 -5.52 3.08
CA GLY A 48 0.14 -6.16 2.20
C GLY A 48 0.56 -6.31 0.74
N LEU A 49 1.19 -5.31 0.09
CA LEU A 49 1.62 -5.39 -1.31
C LEU A 49 2.71 -6.44 -1.52
N ARG A 50 3.70 -6.52 -0.61
CA ARG A 50 4.76 -7.56 -0.64
C ARG A 50 4.23 -8.98 -0.36
N LYS A 51 2.99 -9.11 0.10
CA LYS A 51 2.32 -10.39 0.39
C LYS A 51 1.20 -10.73 -0.58
N LEU A 52 0.97 -9.93 -1.63
CA LEU A 52 0.01 -10.32 -2.64
C LEU A 52 0.55 -11.55 -3.37
N SER A 53 -0.27 -12.60 -3.44
CA SER A 53 0.07 -13.81 -4.20
C SER A 53 0.08 -13.56 -5.72
N LEU A 54 -0.42 -12.40 -6.14
CA LEU A 54 -0.58 -11.98 -7.53
C LEU A 54 -0.16 -10.52 -7.69
N HIS A 55 0.38 -10.17 -8.86
CA HIS A 55 0.55 -8.77 -9.24
C HIS A 55 -0.83 -8.07 -9.29
N PRO A 56 -0.97 -6.80 -8.86
CA PRO A 56 -2.28 -6.12 -8.84
C PRO A 56 -3.03 -6.13 -10.17
N GLU A 57 -2.30 -6.09 -11.28
CA GLU A 57 -2.88 -6.19 -12.62
C GLU A 57 -3.48 -7.59 -12.88
N HIS A 58 -2.75 -8.65 -12.54
CA HIS A 58 -3.21 -10.03 -12.69
C HIS A 58 -4.41 -10.34 -11.79
N GLU A 59 -4.44 -9.76 -10.58
CA GLU A 59 -5.60 -9.87 -9.68
C GLU A 59 -6.84 -9.22 -10.31
N ALA A 60 -6.70 -8.01 -10.87
CA ALA A 60 -7.80 -7.32 -11.54
C ALA A 60 -8.34 -8.12 -12.74
N GLU A 61 -7.45 -8.74 -13.52
CA GLU A 61 -7.83 -9.61 -14.63
C GLU A 61 -8.54 -10.89 -14.17
N LEU A 62 -8.03 -11.54 -13.12
CA LEU A 62 -8.66 -12.72 -12.52
C LEU A 62 -10.07 -12.40 -12.01
N VAL A 63 -10.26 -11.26 -11.34
CA VAL A 63 -11.57 -10.81 -10.86
C VAL A 63 -12.53 -10.58 -12.03
N ARG A 64 -12.06 -9.92 -13.10
CA ARG A 64 -12.86 -9.72 -14.32
C ARG A 64 -13.28 -11.05 -14.92
N TYR A 65 -12.35 -12.00 -15.04
CA TYR A 65 -12.60 -13.32 -15.59
C TYR A 65 -13.62 -14.12 -14.79
N ILE A 66 -13.49 -14.16 -13.45
CA ILE A 66 -14.44 -14.83 -12.56
C ILE A 66 -15.84 -14.23 -12.69
N LYS A 67 -15.96 -12.91 -12.82
CA LYS A 67 -17.25 -12.25 -13.07
C LYS A 67 -17.88 -12.73 -14.39
N THR A 68 -17.10 -12.79 -15.47
CA THR A 68 -17.58 -13.26 -16.78
C THR A 68 -18.05 -14.72 -16.73
N LEU A 69 -17.36 -15.57 -15.99
CA LEU A 69 -17.76 -16.97 -15.79
C LEU A 69 -19.05 -17.08 -14.96
N THR A 70 -19.17 -16.27 -13.91
CA THR A 70 -20.36 -16.23 -13.05
C THR A 70 -21.60 -15.80 -13.84
N GLU A 71 -21.48 -14.80 -14.71
CA GLU A 71 -22.56 -14.38 -15.63
C GLU A 71 -23.01 -15.52 -16.55
N ARG A 72 -22.07 -16.37 -16.98
CA ARG A 72 -22.31 -17.55 -17.81
C ARG A 72 -22.75 -18.78 -17.02
N ARG A 73 -22.92 -18.68 -15.69
CA ARG A 73 -23.21 -19.79 -14.78
C ARG A 73 -22.16 -20.91 -14.83
N LEU A 74 -20.90 -20.54 -15.05
CA LEU A 74 -19.76 -21.45 -15.05
C LEU A 74 -18.90 -21.20 -13.81
N LEU A 75 -18.38 -22.27 -13.23
CA LEU A 75 -17.45 -22.20 -12.12
C LEU A 75 -16.00 -22.21 -12.64
N PRO A 76 -15.11 -21.33 -12.14
CA PRO A 76 -13.70 -21.43 -12.46
C PRO A 76 -13.09 -22.70 -11.87
N THR A 77 -12.22 -23.36 -12.64
CA THR A 77 -11.44 -24.52 -12.17
C THR A 77 -10.12 -24.04 -11.57
N ARG A 78 -9.56 -24.79 -10.60
CA ARG A 78 -8.27 -24.46 -9.95
C ARG A 78 -7.15 -24.19 -10.96
N THR A 79 -7.06 -24.97 -12.04
CA THR A 79 -6.07 -24.78 -13.11
C THR A 79 -6.22 -23.44 -13.81
N MET A 80 -7.46 -22.97 -14.04
CA MET A 80 -7.74 -21.70 -14.70
C MET A 80 -7.31 -20.51 -13.84
N VAL A 81 -7.48 -20.61 -12.51
CA VAL A 81 -7.03 -19.58 -11.56
C VAL A 81 -5.50 -19.52 -11.48
N GLN A 82 -4.84 -20.68 -11.52
CA GLN A 82 -3.37 -20.77 -11.48
C GLN A 82 -2.67 -20.12 -12.68
N GLN A 83 -3.32 -20.03 -13.84
CA GLN A 83 -2.75 -19.38 -15.02
C GLN A 83 -2.51 -17.88 -14.83
N PHE A 84 -3.22 -17.23 -13.91
CA PHE A 84 -3.04 -15.82 -13.60
C PHE A 84 -1.93 -15.57 -12.57
N ALA A 85 -1.35 -16.63 -12.00
CA ALA A 85 -0.30 -16.58 -10.96
C ALA A 85 1.12 -16.78 -11.50
N ILE A 86 1.29 -16.77 -12.82
CA ILE A 86 2.58 -16.89 -13.54
C ILE A 86 3.08 -15.50 -13.86
#